data_AF-A0AAE0VNQ0-F1
#
_entry.id   AF-A0AAE0VNQ0-F1
#
_cell.length_a   1.000
_cell.length_b   1.000
_cell.length_c   1.000
_cell.angle_alpha   90.00
_cell.angle_beta   90.00
_cell.angle_gamma   90.00
#
_symmetry.space_group_name_H-M   'P 1'
#
loop_
_entity.id
_entity.type
_entity.pdbx_description
1 polymer ?
#
loop_
_entity_poly.entity_id
_entity_poly.type
_entity_poly.pdbx_seq_one_letter_code
_entity_poly.pdbx_strand_id
1 'polypeptide(L)'
;MDATESDKETYSFSGVKVSGYGKLLSEMKRQLAGLLYDMGFIASNNPKDNDANKFRDNMSLVKAVVCAGLYPNVAKVQSVPESKANRFALTKVVTTTDDKILIHPKSVNAQERQFESKWLVYHKKLKTTQVFLHDCSMVSPYSLLFFGGKIGTLRAKDQEYVS
;
A
#
# COMPACT_ATOMS: atom_id res chain seq x y z
N MET A 1 -31.66 -32.15 -20.44
CA MET A 1 -31.95 -30.80 -19.93
C MET A 1 -31.43 -30.75 -18.52
N ASP A 2 -30.21 -30.27 -18.35
CA ASP A 2 -29.76 -29.71 -17.07
C ASP A 2 -28.51 -28.89 -17.37
N ALA A 3 -28.69 -27.58 -17.49
CA ALA A 3 -27.59 -26.63 -17.58
C ALA A 3 -27.14 -26.36 -16.14
N THR A 4 -25.93 -26.81 -15.83
CA THR A 4 -25.32 -26.73 -14.52
C THR A 4 -25.23 -25.28 -14.05
N GLU A 5 -25.68 -25.14 -12.82
CA GLU A 5 -25.74 -23.98 -11.97
C GLU A 5 -24.44 -23.17 -11.96
N SER A 6 -24.61 -21.86 -12.18
CA SER A 6 -23.61 -20.81 -12.17
C SER A 6 -22.56 -20.94 -11.06
N ASP A 7 -21.30 -21.09 -11.45
CA ASP A 7 -20.11 -20.99 -10.61
C ASP A 7 -20.12 -19.66 -9.82
N LYS A 8 -20.53 -19.73 -8.55
CA LYS A 8 -20.33 -18.65 -7.59
C LYS A 8 -18.85 -18.62 -7.23
N GLU A 9 -18.06 -17.80 -7.94
CA GLU A 9 -16.69 -17.45 -7.56
C GLU A 9 -16.67 -17.02 -6.09
N THR A 10 -16.35 -17.96 -5.21
CA THR A 10 -16.30 -17.74 -3.76
C THR A 10 -14.86 -17.36 -3.44
N TYR A 11 -14.63 -16.06 -3.35
CA TYR A 11 -13.34 -15.52 -2.94
C TYR A 11 -13.10 -15.88 -1.47
N SER A 12 -12.03 -16.65 -1.22
CA SER A 12 -11.57 -17.01 0.12
C SER A 12 -10.18 -16.43 0.34
N PHE A 13 -9.99 -15.76 1.47
CA PHE A 13 -8.67 -15.35 1.94
C PHE A 13 -8.53 -15.85 3.37
N SER A 14 -7.51 -16.68 3.63
CA SER A 14 -7.22 -17.23 4.97
C SER A 14 -8.42 -17.89 5.66
N GLY A 15 -9.25 -18.64 4.92
CA GLY A 15 -10.40 -19.38 5.46
C GLY A 15 -11.68 -18.57 5.71
N VAL A 16 -11.66 -17.24 5.52
CA VAL A 16 -12.86 -16.41 5.61
C VAL A 16 -13.51 -16.33 4.23
N LYS A 17 -14.73 -16.87 4.11
CA LYS A 17 -15.55 -16.78 2.89
C LYS A 17 -16.39 -15.52 2.94
N VAL A 18 -16.07 -14.54 2.10
CA VAL A 18 -16.85 -13.31 1.99
C VAL A 18 -17.38 -13.18 0.56
N SER A 19 -18.54 -13.78 0.32
CA SER A 19 -19.11 -13.95 -1.03
C SER A 19 -19.55 -12.63 -1.69
N GLY A 20 -19.98 -11.63 -0.93
CA GLY A 20 -20.52 -10.37 -1.47
C GLY A 20 -19.45 -9.37 -1.92
N TYR A 21 -18.40 -9.17 -1.12
CA TYR A 21 -17.40 -8.12 -1.37
C TYR A 21 -16.49 -8.43 -2.55
N GLY A 22 -16.17 -9.71 -2.80
CA GLY A 22 -15.38 -10.11 -3.97
C GLY A 22 -16.07 -9.73 -5.29
N LYS A 23 -17.38 -9.96 -5.38
CA LYS A 23 -18.18 -9.57 -6.56
C LYS A 23 -18.21 -8.04 -6.73
N LEU A 24 -18.41 -7.31 -5.65
CA LEU A 24 -18.41 -5.84 -5.68
C LEU A 24 -17.07 -5.29 -6.19
N LEU A 25 -15.95 -5.80 -5.67
CA LEU A 25 -14.62 -5.36 -6.12
C LEU A 25 -14.37 -5.72 -7.59
N SER A 26 -14.77 -6.90 -8.04
CA SER A 26 -14.65 -7.29 -9.45
C SER A 26 -15.47 -6.38 -10.37
N GLU A 27 -16.67 -5.97 -9.94
CA GLU A 27 -17.49 -5.00 -10.68
C GLU A 27 -16.81 -3.63 -10.74
N MET A 28 -16.33 -3.11 -9.61
CA MET A 28 -15.63 -1.84 -9.56
C MET A 28 -14.37 -1.83 -10.45
N LYS A 29 -13.63 -2.94 -10.51
CA LYS A 29 -12.47 -3.08 -11.40
C LYS A 29 -12.87 -3.00 -12.87
N ARG A 30 -14.00 -3.61 -13.25
CA ARG A 30 -14.52 -3.53 -14.62
C ARG A 30 -14.95 -2.11 -14.97
N GLN A 31 -15.65 -1.43 -14.07
CA GLN A 31 -16.07 -0.04 -14.28
C GLN A 31 -14.87 0.90 -14.47
N LEU A 32 -13.84 0.77 -13.63
CA LEU A 32 -12.60 1.55 -13.78
C LEU A 32 -11.88 1.27 -15.10
N ALA A 33 -11.81 0.00 -15.54
CA ALA A 33 -11.22 -0.34 -16.83
C ALA A 33 -12.04 0.24 -18.01
N GLY A 34 -13.37 0.22 -17.92
CA GLY A 34 -14.23 0.88 -18.91
C GLY A 34 -13.92 2.36 -19.07
N LEU A 35 -13.83 3.09 -17.96
CA LEU A 35 -13.48 4.52 -17.99
C LEU A 35 -12.08 4.79 -18.58
N LEU A 36 -11.09 3.95 -18.26
CA LEU A 36 -9.74 4.08 -18.82
C LEU A 36 -9.71 3.80 -20.33
N TYR A 37 -10.51 2.85 -20.80
CA TYR A 37 -10.65 2.54 -22.21
C TYR A 37 -11.32 3.70 -22.97
N ASP A 38 -12.42 4.24 -22.42
CA ASP A 38 -13.15 5.35 -23.02
C ASP A 38 -12.28 6.62 -23.14
N MET A 39 -11.36 6.82 -22.19
CA MET A 39 -10.36 7.89 -22.23
C MET A 39 -9.15 7.59 -23.14
N GLY A 40 -9.02 6.38 -23.66
CA GLY A 40 -7.92 5.97 -24.54
C GLY A 40 -6.60 5.61 -23.83
N PHE A 41 -6.61 5.37 -22.52
CA PHE A 41 -5.41 4.98 -21.76
C PHE A 41 -5.05 3.50 -21.91
N ILE A 42 -6.03 2.64 -22.22
CA ILE A 42 -5.84 1.20 -22.43
C ILE A 42 -6.55 0.75 -23.71
N ALA A 43 -6.03 -0.27 -24.38
CA ALA A 43 -6.55 -0.78 -25.66
C ALA A 43 -7.78 -1.69 -25.52
N SER A 44 -8.11 -2.12 -24.30
CA SER A 44 -9.22 -3.03 -24.02
C SER A 44 -9.87 -2.67 -22.69
N ASN A 45 -11.20 -2.80 -22.59
CA ASN A 45 -11.95 -2.60 -21.35
C ASN A 45 -11.88 -3.82 -20.39
N ASN A 46 -11.15 -4.88 -20.76
CA ASN A 46 -10.96 -6.06 -19.93
C ASN A 46 -9.84 -5.83 -18.89
N PRO A 47 -10.13 -5.82 -17.57
CA PRO A 47 -9.12 -5.62 -16.54
C PRO A 47 -8.01 -6.69 -16.51
N LYS A 48 -8.24 -7.85 -17.13
CA LYS A 48 -7.30 -8.98 -17.19
C LYS A 48 -6.51 -9.03 -18.51
N ASP A 49 -6.60 -8.00 -19.34
CA ASP A 49 -5.88 -7.92 -20.60
C ASP A 49 -4.36 -8.04 -20.41
N ASN A 50 -3.68 -8.82 -21.25
CA ASN A 50 -2.25 -9.11 -21.08
C ASN A 50 -1.36 -7.91 -21.41
N ASP A 51 -1.73 -7.09 -22.39
CA ASP A 51 -0.92 -5.95 -22.80
C ASP A 51 -0.92 -4.88 -21.69
N ALA A 52 -2.08 -4.62 -21.09
CA ALA A 52 -2.21 -3.73 -19.94
C ALA A 52 -1.55 -4.30 -18.66
N ASN A 53 -1.44 -5.63 -18.53
CA ASN A 53 -0.92 -6.30 -17.33
C ASN A 53 0.50 -6.87 -17.50
N LYS A 54 1.27 -6.40 -18.48
CA LYS A 54 2.65 -6.88 -18.76
C LYS A 54 3.58 -6.87 -17.54
N PHE A 55 3.38 -5.93 -16.61
CA PHE A 55 4.21 -5.77 -15.40
C PHE A 55 3.52 -6.18 -14.09
N ARG A 56 2.41 -6.95 -14.16
CA ARG A 56 1.60 -7.32 -12.97
C ARG A 56 2.39 -8.02 -11.86
N ASP A 57 3.43 -8.77 -12.23
CA ASP A 57 4.24 -9.56 -11.29
C ASP A 57 5.41 -8.74 -10.69
N ASN A 58 5.65 -7.52 -11.18
CA ASN A 58 6.68 -6.63 -10.64
C ASN A 58 6.15 -5.86 -9.42
N MET A 59 6.36 -6.43 -8.23
CA MET A 59 5.89 -5.85 -6.98
C MET A 59 6.45 -4.45 -6.69
N SER A 60 7.68 -4.16 -7.11
CA SER A 60 8.27 -2.83 -6.93
C SER A 60 7.51 -1.76 -7.72
N LEU A 61 7.06 -2.10 -8.95
CA LEU A 61 6.23 -1.22 -9.77
C LEU A 61 4.84 -1.06 -9.16
N VAL A 62 4.21 -2.15 -8.70
CA VAL A 62 2.90 -2.10 -8.03
C VAL A 62 2.96 -1.23 -6.77
N LYS A 63 3.98 -1.41 -5.92
CA LYS A 63 4.24 -0.54 -4.75
C LYS A 63 4.41 0.92 -5.16
N ALA A 64 5.08 1.19 -6.28
CA ALA A 64 5.27 2.54 -6.80
C ALA A 64 3.95 3.18 -7.28
N VAL A 65 3.08 2.44 -7.97
CA VAL A 65 1.75 2.92 -8.38
C VAL A 65 0.86 3.18 -7.16
N VAL A 66 0.90 2.29 -6.15
CA VAL A 66 0.21 2.52 -4.87
C VAL A 66 0.74 3.77 -4.17
N CYS A 67 2.06 4.00 -4.22
CA CYS A 67 2.68 5.22 -3.70
C CYS A 67 2.13 6.47 -4.40
N ALA A 68 2.01 6.45 -5.72
CA ALA A 68 1.45 7.57 -6.51
C ALA A 68 0.01 7.89 -6.11
N GLY A 69 -0.83 6.87 -5.93
CA GLY A 69 -2.24 7.05 -5.58
C GLY A 69 -2.49 7.48 -4.13
N LEU A 70 -1.54 7.23 -3.22
CA LEU A 70 -1.69 7.55 -1.79
C LEU A 70 -0.87 8.76 -1.34
N TYR A 71 0.11 9.23 -2.13
CA TYR A 71 0.80 10.48 -1.85
C TYR A 71 -0.22 11.64 -1.77
N PRO A 72 -0.15 12.56 -0.78
CA PRO A 72 0.96 12.82 0.15
C PRO A 72 0.86 12.10 1.51
N ASN A 73 0.01 11.07 1.66
CA ASN A 73 -0.15 10.33 2.91
C ASN A 73 1.04 9.39 3.16
N VAL A 74 2.13 9.94 3.69
CA VAL A 74 3.40 9.25 3.92
C VAL A 74 3.72 9.21 5.41
N ALA A 75 4.23 8.07 5.88
CA ALA A 75 4.74 7.88 7.22
C ALA A 75 6.15 7.26 7.18
N LYS A 76 6.96 7.57 8.18
CA LYS A 76 8.29 6.99 8.38
C LYS A 76 8.31 6.14 9.64
N VAL A 77 8.86 4.94 9.55
CA VAL A 77 9.07 4.04 10.68
C VAL A 77 10.13 4.62 11.60
N GLN A 78 9.77 4.84 12.87
CA GLN A 78 10.67 5.41 13.88
C GLN A 78 11.30 4.32 14.74
N SER A 79 10.48 3.40 15.26
CA SER A 79 10.95 2.30 16.10
C SER A 79 10.07 1.07 15.92
N VAL A 80 10.73 -0.08 15.84
CA VAL A 80 10.10 -1.40 15.75
C VAL A 80 10.38 -2.14 17.07
N PRO A 81 9.39 -2.83 17.67
CA PRO A 81 9.60 -3.60 18.89
C PRO A 81 10.65 -4.71 18.69
N GLU A 82 11.64 -4.81 19.58
CA GLU A 82 12.74 -5.78 19.45
C GLU A 82 12.34 -7.23 19.80
N SER A 83 11.40 -7.41 20.73
CA SER A 83 11.03 -8.74 21.24
C SER A 83 9.70 -9.25 20.66
N LYS A 84 9.71 -10.50 20.20
CA LYS A 84 8.50 -11.25 19.81
C LYS A 84 7.60 -11.62 21.00
N ALA A 85 8.11 -11.57 22.23
CA ALA A 85 7.38 -11.99 23.41
C ALA A 85 6.22 -11.04 23.73
N ASN A 86 6.39 -9.74 23.46
CA ASN A 86 5.35 -8.74 23.69
C ASN A 86 4.54 -8.47 22.42
N ARG A 87 3.49 -9.26 22.21
CA ARG A 87 2.57 -9.12 21.07
C ARG A 87 1.78 -7.81 21.06
N PHE A 88 1.73 -7.12 22.20
CA PHE A 88 1.06 -5.83 22.36
C PHE A 88 1.95 -4.64 21.99
N ALA A 89 3.26 -4.86 21.82
CA ALA A 89 4.15 -3.81 21.35
C ALA A 89 3.91 -3.58 19.85
N LEU A 90 3.56 -2.34 19.50
CA LEU A 90 3.24 -1.92 18.14
C LEU A 90 4.36 -1.05 17.56
N THR A 91 4.53 -1.12 16.26
CA THR A 91 5.47 -0.29 15.51
C THR A 91 5.06 1.18 15.57
N LYS A 92 6.01 2.06 15.93
CA LYS A 92 5.83 3.51 15.98
C LYS A 92 6.23 4.14 14.67
N VAL A 93 5.40 5.05 14.19
CA VAL A 93 5.60 5.78 12.94
C VAL A 93 5.31 7.26 13.16
N VAL A 94 5.92 8.07 12.32
CA VAL A 94 5.77 9.53 12.29
C VAL A 94 5.33 9.96 10.90
N THR A 95 4.44 10.94 10.84
CA THR A 95 4.05 11.62 9.60
C THR A 95 4.54 13.06 9.64
N THR A 96 4.35 13.81 8.56
CA THR A 96 4.67 15.24 8.54
C THR A 96 3.86 16.07 9.54
N THR A 97 2.72 15.56 10.01
CA THR A 97 1.77 16.29 10.87
C THR A 97 1.70 15.76 12.30
N ASP A 98 2.08 14.51 12.52
CA ASP A 98 1.94 13.82 13.80
C ASP A 98 3.14 12.90 14.07
N ASP A 99 3.73 13.02 15.26
CA ASP A 99 4.91 12.25 15.66
C ASP A 99 4.61 10.96 16.44
N LYS A 100 3.38 10.80 16.94
CA LYS A 100 3.00 9.72 17.86
C LYS A 100 1.92 8.84 17.25
N ILE A 101 2.25 8.15 16.17
CA ILE A 101 1.32 7.24 15.49
C ILE A 101 1.79 5.80 15.66
N LEU A 102 0.82 4.88 15.84
CA LEU A 102 1.06 3.44 15.88
C LEU A 102 0.47 2.75 14.65
N ILE A 103 1.05 1.64 14.22
CA ILE A 103 0.37 0.78 13.24
C ILE A 103 -0.79 0.06 13.94
N HIS A 104 -1.98 0.11 13.35
CA HIS A 104 -3.17 -0.51 13.93
C HIS A 104 -3.01 -2.04 14.01
N PRO A 105 -3.44 -2.72 15.09
CA PRO A 105 -3.25 -4.17 15.27
C PRO A 105 -3.84 -5.06 14.16
N LYS A 106 -4.86 -4.58 13.43
CA LYS A 106 -5.44 -5.30 12.28
C LYS A 106 -4.64 -5.17 10.98
N SER A 107 -3.66 -4.27 10.93
CA SER A 107 -2.79 -4.13 9.77
C SER A 107 -1.82 -5.30 9.70
N VAL A 108 -1.55 -5.78 8.48
CA VAL A 108 -0.52 -6.82 8.26
C VAL A 108 0.86 -6.37 8.74
N ASN A 109 1.14 -5.06 8.67
CA ASN A 109 2.42 -4.48 9.09
C ASN A 109 2.53 -4.27 10.62
N ALA A 110 1.49 -4.58 11.40
CA ALA A 110 1.52 -4.40 12.86
C ALA A 110 2.50 -5.38 13.54
N GLN A 111 2.57 -6.59 13.00
CA GLN A 111 3.46 -7.66 13.49
C GLN A 111 4.76 -7.77 12.66
N GLU A 112 4.89 -6.97 11.61
CA GLU A 112 6.13 -6.90 10.84
C GLU A 112 7.24 -6.29 11.69
N ARG A 113 8.44 -6.86 11.57
CA ARG A 113 9.64 -6.42 12.29
C ARG A 113 10.78 -6.10 11.34
N GLN A 114 10.77 -6.65 10.14
CA GLN A 114 11.76 -6.40 9.11
C GLN A 114 11.13 -5.55 8.01
N PHE A 115 11.52 -4.28 7.98
CA PHE A 115 11.07 -3.34 6.95
C PHE A 115 12.19 -3.16 5.92
N GLU A 116 11.94 -3.57 4.68
CA GLU A 116 12.86 -3.35 3.54
C GLU A 116 13.15 -1.85 3.32
N SER A 117 12.16 -1.01 3.65
CA SER A 117 12.24 0.45 3.61
C SER A 117 11.56 1.03 4.84
N LYS A 118 12.11 2.12 5.37
CA LYS A 118 11.50 2.86 6.49
C LYS A 118 10.30 3.71 6.07
N TRP A 119 9.94 3.73 4.79
CA TRP A 119 8.87 4.57 4.26
C TRP A 119 7.59 3.77 4.00
N LEU A 120 6.49 4.31 4.49
CA LEU A 120 5.14 3.76 4.34
C LEU A 120 4.24 4.80 3.68
N VAL A 121 3.33 4.35 2.83
CA VAL A 121 2.15 5.13 2.45
C VAL A 121 0.92 4.56 3.14
N TYR A 122 -0.06 5.40 3.46
CA TYR A 122 -1.28 4.98 4.14
C TYR A 122 -2.54 5.54 3.49
N HIS A 123 -3.64 4.80 3.61
CA HIS A 123 -4.95 5.26 3.14
C HIS A 123 -5.79 5.85 4.27
N LYS A 124 -5.85 5.16 5.42
CA LYS A 124 -6.73 5.53 6.53
C LYS A 124 -5.97 5.74 7.84
N LYS A 125 -6.04 6.97 8.35
CA LYS A 125 -5.59 7.37 9.69
C LYS A 125 -6.80 7.46 10.62
N LEU A 126 -6.73 6.82 11.78
CA LEU A 126 -7.82 6.74 12.76
C LEU A 126 -7.36 7.34 14.09
N LYS A 127 -8.24 8.05 14.79
CA LYS A 127 -8.01 8.49 16.16
C LYS A 127 -9.09 7.88 17.06
N THR A 128 -8.67 7.02 17.98
CA THR A 128 -9.54 6.45 19.02
C THR A 128 -8.93 6.77 20.38
N THR A 129 -8.34 5.78 21.06
CA THR A 129 -7.52 5.98 22.27
C THR A 129 -6.15 6.58 21.93
N GLN A 130 -5.61 6.23 20.76
CA GLN A 130 -4.38 6.79 20.18
C GLN A 130 -4.59 6.98 18.67
N VAL A 131 -3.62 7.60 17.99
CA VAL A 131 -3.65 7.73 16.53
C VAL A 131 -3.04 6.47 15.92
N PHE A 132 -3.76 5.87 14.97
CA PHE A 132 -3.36 4.64 14.30
C PHE A 132 -3.41 4.77 12.77
N LEU A 133 -2.46 4.11 12.09
CA LEU A 133 -2.58 3.81 10.65
C LEU A 133 -3.26 2.46 10.48
N HIS A 134 -4.45 2.45 9.88
CA HIS A 134 -5.22 1.22 9.65
C HIS A 134 -4.63 0.40 8.50
N ASP A 135 -4.47 1.05 7.35
CA ASP A 135 -3.96 0.44 6.12
C ASP A 135 -2.70 1.18 5.70
N CYS A 136 -1.59 0.44 5.58
CA CYS A 136 -0.33 0.99 5.13
C CYS A 136 0.43 -0.01 4.25
N SER A 137 1.29 0.50 3.37
CA SER A 137 2.12 -0.31 2.49
C SER A 137 3.55 0.24 2.48
N MET A 138 4.53 -0.67 2.56
CA MET A 138 5.94 -0.32 2.44
C MET A 138 6.27 0.09 1.01
N VAL A 139 6.97 1.22 0.85
CA VAL A 139 7.38 1.76 -0.45
C VAL A 139 8.85 2.12 -0.45
N SER A 140 9.47 2.06 -1.63
CA SER A 140 10.85 2.48 -1.81
C SER A 140 10.96 4.01 -1.68
N PRO A 141 12.06 4.54 -1.11
CA PRO A 141 12.33 5.99 -1.16
C PRO A 141 12.37 6.52 -2.61
N TYR A 142 12.74 5.68 -3.58
CA TYR A 142 12.75 6.08 -5.00
C TYR A 142 11.34 6.33 -5.54
N SER A 143 10.34 5.57 -5.11
CA SER A 143 8.95 5.80 -5.49
C SER A 143 8.43 7.13 -4.95
N LEU A 144 8.80 7.46 -3.71
CA LEU A 144 8.48 8.76 -3.10
C LEU A 144 9.23 9.91 -3.76
N LEU A 145 10.47 9.70 -4.19
CA LEU A 145 11.24 10.71 -4.93
C LEU A 145 10.59 11.00 -6.30
N PHE A 146 10.12 9.95 -6.99
CA PHE A 146 9.54 10.07 -8.32
C PHE A 146 8.14 10.70 -8.32
N PHE A 147 7.27 10.27 -7.41
CA PHE A 147 5.89 10.78 -7.30
C PHE A 147 5.71 11.92 -6.29
N GLY A 148 6.78 12.26 -5.57
CA GLY A 148 6.76 13.29 -4.55
C GLY A 148 6.80 14.70 -5.10
N GLY A 149 6.70 15.67 -4.19
CA GLY A 149 6.77 17.10 -4.50
C GLY A 149 8.19 17.61 -4.79
N LYS A 150 8.38 18.92 -4.60
CA LYS A 150 9.63 19.63 -4.92
C LYS A 150 10.86 18.93 -4.35
N ILE A 151 11.81 18.60 -5.22
CA ILE A 151 13.08 17.99 -4.85
C ILE A 151 14.09 19.11 -4.62
N GLY A 152 14.75 19.09 -3.47
CA GLY A 152 15.87 19.95 -3.14
C GLY A 152 17.09 19.11 -2.81
N THR A 153 18.26 19.53 -3.27
CA THR A 153 19.53 18.91 -2.88
C THR A 153 20.13 19.69 -1.72
N LEU A 154 20.23 19.06 -0.56
CA LEU A 154 21.02 19.58 0.55
C LEU A 154 22.36 18.84 0.56
N ARG A 155 23.44 19.57 0.36
CA ARG A 155 24.78 19.04 0.60
C ARG A 155 25.05 19.16 2.09
N ALA A 156 25.22 18.04 2.78
CA ALA A 156 25.75 18.07 4.14
C ALA A 156 27.14 18.73 4.06
N LYS A 157 27.34 19.83 4.78
CA LYS A 157 28.68 20.27 5.14
C LYS A 157 29.21 19.28 6.20
N ASP A 158 30.52 19.03 6.17
CA ASP A 158 31.28 18.19 7.11
C ASP A 158 31.67 16.80 6.60
N GLN A 159 32.61 16.82 5.66
CA GLN A 159 33.76 15.92 5.72
C GLN A 159 35.00 16.81 5.60
N GLU A 160 35.40 17.40 6.74
CA GLU A 160 36.76 17.93 6.90
C GLU A 160 37.73 16.74 6.77
N TYR A 161 38.42 16.67 5.65
CA TYR A 161 39.67 15.92 5.56
C TYR A 161 40.77 16.85 6.07
N VAL A 162 41.24 16.60 7.29
CA VAL A 162 42.51 17.16 7.76
C VAL A 162 43.62 16.53 6.92
N SER A 163 44.35 17.37 6.18
CA SER A 163 45.70 17.08 5.69
C SER A 163 46.61 18.24 6.06
#